data_AF-A0A151LLR1-F1
#
_entry.id   AF-A0A151LLR1-F1
#
_cell.length_a   1.000
_cell.length_b   1.000
_cell.length_c   1.000
_cell.angle_alpha   90.00
_cell.angle_beta   90.00
_cell.angle_gamma   90.00
#
_symmetry.space_group_name_H-M   'P 1'
#
loop_
_entity.id
_entity.type
_entity.pdbx_description
1 polymer ?
#
loop_
_entity_poly.entity_id
_entity_poly.type
_entity_poly.pdbx_seq_one_letter_code
_entity_poly.pdbx_strand_id
1 'polypeptide(L)'
;MDSFLNRLNVLFYSMALCFLILCAFNYGTSFYLFDQEEIKTNIEVRSIKRLVYNRYINADEAVLSLDVSYDMRKAFNWNLKQLFVYVLVTYETPKKIKNEVIIQDYIIKNKNQAKRNYRNFITKYSLKDYYNGLRNNLIYLQICYKYMPIVGFSRSYEGAKISYQLPPEYFDALPSNYPLYYPDK
;
A
#
# COMPACT_ATOMS: atom_id res chain seq x y z
N MET A 1 54.61 10.50 15.13
CA MET A 1 53.30 10.81 14.53
C MET A 1 52.31 9.63 14.62
N ASP A 2 52.48 8.69 15.57
CA ASP A 2 51.54 7.59 15.80
C ASP A 2 50.99 7.66 17.23
N SER A 3 49.98 8.51 17.45
CA SER A 3 49.25 8.51 18.72
C SER A 3 48.30 7.32 18.79
N PHE A 4 47.99 6.84 19.99
CA PHE A 4 46.98 5.80 20.20
C PHE A 4 45.64 6.16 19.54
N LEU A 5 45.26 7.44 19.59
CA LEU A 5 44.06 7.97 18.93
C LEU A 5 44.10 7.83 17.41
N ASN A 6 45.25 8.05 16.77
CA ASN A 6 45.39 7.86 15.31
C ASN A 6 45.21 6.40 14.90
N ARG A 7 45.76 5.44 15.68
CA ARG A 7 45.60 4.00 15.41
C ARG A 7 44.14 3.57 15.56
N LEU A 8 43.46 4.07 16.59
CA LEU A 8 42.05 3.83 16.82
C LEU A 8 41.18 4.42 15.70
N ASN A 9 41.49 5.64 15.23
CA ASN A 9 40.79 6.26 14.10
C ASN A 9 40.92 5.43 12.81
N VAL A 10 42.10 4.89 12.52
CA VAL A 10 42.31 4.00 11.35
C VAL A 10 41.47 2.72 11.44
N LEU A 11 41.36 2.12 12.63
CA LEU A 11 40.50 0.96 12.87
C LEU A 11 39.02 1.29 12.64
N PHE A 12 38.52 2.39 13.21
CA PHE A 12 37.13 2.80 13.00
C PHE A 12 36.84 3.15 11.54
N TYR A 13 37.74 3.86 10.87
CA TYR A 13 37.58 4.22 9.46
C TYR A 13 37.56 2.97 8.57
N SER A 14 38.47 2.02 8.79
CA SER A 14 38.51 0.77 8.02
C SER A 14 37.28 -0.12 8.25
N MET A 15 36.80 -0.21 9.49
CA MET A 15 35.53 -0.91 9.82
C MET A 15 34.32 -0.22 9.15
N ALA A 16 34.25 1.10 9.22
CA ALA A 16 33.17 1.87 8.59
C ALA A 16 33.18 1.71 7.06
N LEU A 17 34.36 1.76 6.44
CA LEU A 17 34.52 1.56 5.00
C LEU A 17 34.11 0.14 4.58
N CYS A 18 34.52 -0.89 5.32
CA CYS A 18 34.07 -2.25 5.09
C CYS A 18 32.54 -2.38 5.20
N PHE A 19 31.94 -1.76 6.23
CA PHE A 19 30.50 -1.77 6.42
C PHE A 19 29.75 -1.05 5.28
N LEU A 20 30.26 0.09 4.80
CA LEU A 20 29.69 0.81 3.66
C LEU A 20 29.73 -0.01 2.37
N ILE A 21 30.85 -0.70 2.13
CA ILE A 21 31.00 -1.60 0.98
C ILE A 21 29.97 -2.75 1.07
N LEU A 22 29.84 -3.39 2.23
CA LEU A 22 28.84 -4.45 2.44
C LEU A 22 27.41 -3.93 2.25
N CYS A 23 27.10 -2.75 2.75
CA CYS A 23 25.81 -2.07 2.54
C CYS A 23 25.53 -1.84 1.04
N ALA A 24 26.53 -1.34 0.30
CA ALA A 24 26.41 -1.11 -1.13
C ALA A 24 26.18 -2.40 -1.92
N PHE A 25 26.93 -3.47 -1.60
CA PHE A 25 26.72 -4.79 -2.21
C PHE A 25 25.35 -5.39 -1.86
N ASN A 26 24.92 -5.25 -0.61
CA ASN A 26 23.60 -5.73 -0.18
C ASN A 26 22.47 -4.99 -0.90
N TYR A 27 22.60 -3.67 -1.06
CA TYR A 27 21.67 -2.87 -1.83
C TYR A 27 21.67 -3.24 -3.32
N GLY A 28 22.84 -3.40 -3.94
CA GLY A 28 22.97 -3.78 -5.35
C GLY A 28 22.39 -5.17 -5.64
N THR A 29 22.73 -6.18 -4.83
CA THR A 29 22.19 -7.54 -4.96
C THR A 29 20.67 -7.61 -4.75
N SER A 30 20.11 -6.70 -3.95
CA SER A 30 18.66 -6.56 -3.79
C SER A 30 17.91 -6.15 -5.06
N PHE A 31 18.56 -5.53 -6.05
CA PHE A 31 17.95 -5.29 -7.37
C PHE A 31 17.89 -6.56 -8.19
N TYR A 32 18.99 -7.32 -8.20
CA TYR A 32 19.07 -8.56 -8.95
C TYR A 32 18.12 -9.64 -8.41
N LEU A 33 17.98 -9.72 -7.08
CA LEU A 33 17.12 -10.73 -6.43
C LEU A 33 15.64 -10.36 -6.40
N PHE A 34 15.29 -9.12 -6.70
CA PHE A 34 13.90 -8.68 -6.72
C PHE A 34 13.42 -8.59 -8.16
N ASP A 35 12.61 -9.56 -8.56
CA ASP A 35 11.91 -9.54 -9.84
C ASP A 35 10.45 -9.14 -9.63
N GLN A 36 10.03 -8.07 -10.31
CA GLN A 36 8.67 -7.57 -10.27
C GLN A 36 7.71 -8.47 -11.06
N GLU A 37 8.18 -9.10 -12.14
CA GLU A 37 7.33 -9.88 -13.05
C GLU A 37 6.81 -11.17 -12.39
N GLU A 38 7.54 -11.68 -11.40
CA GLU A 38 7.12 -12.84 -10.62
C GLU A 38 5.98 -12.53 -9.61
N ILE A 39 5.69 -11.25 -9.35
CA ILE A 39 4.68 -10.84 -8.37
C ILE A 39 3.29 -10.87 -9.01
N LYS A 40 2.44 -11.75 -8.50
CA LYS A 40 1.05 -11.88 -8.96
C LYS A 40 0.12 -11.15 -8.01
N THR A 41 -0.77 -10.32 -8.55
CA THR A 41 -1.81 -9.62 -7.81
C THR A 41 -3.12 -9.72 -8.58
N ASN A 42 -4.24 -9.80 -7.86
CA ASN A 42 -5.59 -9.71 -8.44
C ASN A 42 -6.50 -8.95 -7.46
N ILE A 43 -7.38 -8.13 -8.01
CA ILE A 43 -8.36 -7.33 -7.27
C ILE A 43 -9.69 -7.36 -8.02
N GLU A 44 -10.77 -7.52 -7.27
CA GLU A 44 -12.13 -7.49 -7.77
C GLU A 44 -13.03 -6.72 -6.80
N VAL A 45 -13.92 -5.86 -7.32
CA VAL A 45 -14.95 -5.20 -6.51
C VAL A 45 -16.15 -6.12 -6.42
N ARG A 46 -16.46 -6.58 -5.20
CA ARG A 46 -17.59 -7.49 -4.99
C ARG A 46 -18.91 -6.75 -4.83
N SER A 47 -18.91 -5.68 -4.05
CA SER A 47 -20.09 -4.84 -3.86
C SER A 47 -19.73 -3.54 -3.15
N ILE A 48 -20.48 -2.47 -3.41
CA ILE A 48 -20.50 -1.29 -2.56
C ILE A 48 -21.45 -1.56 -1.39
N LYS A 49 -20.96 -1.40 -0.17
CA LYS A 49 -21.75 -1.64 1.05
C LYS A 49 -22.47 -0.40 1.55
N ARG A 50 -21.91 0.77 1.28
CA ARG A 50 -22.45 2.06 1.67
C ARG A 50 -22.01 3.10 0.66
N LEU A 51 -22.91 3.98 0.27
CA LEU A 51 -22.62 5.23 -0.41
C LEU A 51 -23.58 6.26 0.16
N VAL A 52 -23.10 7.19 0.98
CA VAL A 52 -23.95 8.15 1.69
C VAL A 52 -23.34 9.53 1.68
N TYR A 53 -24.18 10.55 1.81
CA TYR A 53 -23.73 11.89 2.17
C TYR A 53 -23.57 11.98 3.69
N ASN A 54 -22.33 12.03 4.17
CA ASN A 54 -22.04 12.13 5.59
C ASN A 54 -22.13 13.60 6.04
N ARG A 55 -23.23 13.93 6.73
CA ARG A 55 -23.52 15.29 7.23
C ARG A 55 -22.53 15.80 8.29
N TYR A 56 -21.82 14.92 9.00
CA TYR A 56 -20.86 15.34 10.03
C TYR A 56 -19.59 15.94 9.39
N ILE A 57 -19.12 15.34 8.30
CA ILE A 57 -17.94 15.80 7.55
C ILE A 57 -18.29 16.62 6.30
N ASN A 58 -19.58 16.75 5.98
CA ASN A 58 -20.11 17.38 4.78
C ASN A 58 -19.51 16.84 3.47
N ALA A 59 -19.38 15.51 3.36
CA ALA A 59 -18.70 14.85 2.24
C ALA A 59 -19.40 13.53 1.83
N ASP A 60 -19.16 13.09 0.60
CA ASP A 60 -19.54 11.74 0.16
C ASP A 60 -18.65 10.70 0.84
N GLU A 61 -19.26 9.60 1.27
CA GLU A 61 -18.57 8.47 1.88
C GLU A 61 -19.03 7.17 1.22
N ALA A 62 -18.08 6.41 0.69
CA ALA A 62 -18.30 5.08 0.14
C ALA A 62 -17.50 4.02 0.90
N VAL A 63 -18.15 2.89 1.21
CA VAL A 63 -17.49 1.71 1.79
C VAL A 63 -17.61 0.57 0.80
N LEU A 64 -16.46 -0.01 0.43
CA LEU A 64 -16.37 -1.04 -0.57
C LEU A 64 -16.14 -2.40 0.10
N SER A 65 -16.60 -3.44 -0.58
CA SER A 65 -16.20 -4.80 -0.29
C SER A 65 -15.49 -5.40 -1.49
N LEU A 66 -14.31 -5.98 -1.20
CA LEU A 66 -13.34 -6.39 -2.22
C LEU A 66 -12.96 -7.85 -2.04
N ASP A 67 -12.53 -8.44 -3.16
CA ASP A 67 -11.76 -9.67 -3.21
C ASP A 67 -10.34 -9.27 -3.65
N VAL A 68 -9.34 -9.58 -2.84
CA VAL A 68 -7.93 -9.23 -3.09
C VAL A 68 -7.08 -10.46 -2.90
N SER A 69 -6.25 -10.77 -3.89
CA SER A 69 -5.26 -11.84 -3.77
C SER A 69 -3.89 -11.38 -4.26
N TYR A 70 -2.86 -11.90 -3.62
CA TYR A 70 -1.48 -11.64 -4.02
C TYR A 70 -0.58 -12.83 -3.69
N ASP A 71 0.44 -13.01 -4.51
CA ASP A 71 1.59 -13.88 -4.25
C ASP A 71 2.88 -13.07 -4.46
N MET A 72 3.42 -12.59 -3.35
CA MET A 72 4.63 -11.76 -3.25
C MET A 72 5.78 -12.53 -2.61
N ARG A 73 5.70 -13.86 -2.48
CA ARG A 73 6.74 -14.68 -1.83
C ARG A 73 8.11 -14.53 -2.49
N LYS A 74 8.13 -14.23 -3.79
CA LYS A 74 9.34 -14.02 -4.59
C LYS A 74 10.04 -12.69 -4.32
N ALA A 75 9.33 -11.71 -3.76
CA ALA A 75 9.95 -10.45 -3.32
C ALA A 75 10.90 -10.60 -2.12
N PHE A 76 10.76 -11.69 -1.35
CA PHE A 76 11.52 -11.90 -0.11
C PHE A 76 12.94 -12.42 -0.40
N ASN A 77 13.89 -11.51 -0.28
CA ASN A 77 15.33 -11.76 -0.26
C ASN A 77 15.92 -11.31 1.10
N TRP A 78 17.24 -11.42 1.26
CA TRP A 78 17.94 -11.06 2.51
C TRP A 78 17.90 -9.57 2.88
N ASN A 79 17.66 -8.67 1.93
CA ASN A 79 17.62 -7.23 2.18
C ASN A 79 16.18 -6.73 2.41
N LEU A 80 15.15 -7.50 2.08
CA LEU A 80 13.77 -7.05 2.29
C LEU A 80 13.46 -7.01 3.79
N LYS A 81 13.11 -5.82 4.31
CA LYS A 81 12.60 -5.66 5.67
C LYS A 81 11.10 -5.94 5.74
N GLN A 82 10.34 -5.31 4.85
CA GLN A 82 8.88 -5.46 4.76
C GLN A 82 8.34 -4.97 3.40
N LEU A 83 7.19 -5.50 3.00
CA LEU A 83 6.36 -4.92 1.93
C LEU A 83 5.20 -4.15 2.56
N PHE A 84 4.98 -2.93 2.08
CA PHE A 84 3.75 -2.19 2.36
C PHE A 84 2.82 -2.31 1.16
N VAL A 85 1.80 -3.16 1.27
CA VAL A 85 0.83 -3.43 0.20
C VAL A 85 -0.42 -2.62 0.48
N TYR A 86 -0.96 -1.94 -0.51
CA TYR A 86 -2.14 -1.12 -0.33
C TYR A 86 -3.01 -1.10 -1.58
N VAL A 87 -4.31 -0.87 -1.39
CA VAL A 87 -5.27 -0.66 -2.47
C VAL A 87 -5.45 0.84 -2.64
N LEU A 88 -5.01 1.35 -3.78
CA LEU A 88 -5.16 2.74 -4.18
C LEU A 88 -6.43 2.88 -5.03
N VAL A 89 -7.27 3.83 -4.67
CA VAL A 89 -8.40 4.27 -5.50
C VAL A 89 -8.03 5.58 -6.15
N THR A 90 -8.12 5.64 -7.47
CA THR A 90 -7.94 6.86 -8.26
C THR A 90 -9.22 7.21 -8.99
N TYR A 91 -9.64 8.47 -8.91
CA TYR A 91 -10.86 8.97 -9.57
C TYR A 91 -10.76 10.46 -9.83
N GLU A 92 -11.56 10.94 -10.77
CA GLU A 92 -11.59 12.35 -11.15
C GLU A 92 -12.88 13.00 -10.66
N THR A 93 -12.82 14.27 -10.30
CA THR A 93 -14.02 15.07 -10.01
C THR A 93 -13.94 16.38 -10.79
N PRO A 94 -15.07 17.06 -11.03
CA PRO A 94 -15.07 18.34 -11.75
C PRO A 94 -14.14 19.39 -11.11
N LYS A 95 -13.89 19.28 -9.80
CA LYS A 95 -13.01 20.18 -9.05
C LYS A 95 -11.56 19.72 -8.99
N LYS A 96 -11.27 18.43 -9.16
CA LYS A 96 -9.93 17.87 -9.05
C LYS A 96 -9.73 16.71 -10.03
N ILE A 97 -8.80 16.94 -10.95
CA ILE A 97 -8.47 16.03 -12.05
C ILE A 97 -7.91 14.70 -11.55
N LYS A 98 -7.27 14.65 -10.37
CA LYS A 98 -6.71 13.41 -9.83
C LYS A 98 -6.89 13.31 -8.32
N ASN A 99 -7.77 12.43 -7.86
CA ASN A 99 -7.89 12.05 -6.46
C ASN A 99 -7.29 10.67 -6.25
N GLU A 100 -6.49 10.51 -5.20
CA GLU A 100 -5.77 9.28 -4.86
C GLU A 100 -6.00 8.98 -3.38
N VAL A 101 -6.65 7.86 -3.08
CA VAL A 101 -7.04 7.49 -1.71
C VAL A 101 -6.70 6.04 -1.46
N ILE A 102 -6.02 5.76 -0.34
CA ILE A 102 -5.74 4.40 0.11
C ILE A 102 -6.92 3.92 0.96
N ILE A 103 -7.57 2.84 0.52
CA ILE A 103 -8.75 2.28 1.22
C ILE A 103 -8.42 1.04 2.07
N GLN A 104 -7.29 0.40 1.79
CA GLN A 104 -6.82 -0.78 2.49
C GLN A 104 -5.30 -0.84 2.45
N ASP A 105 -4.69 -1.25 3.56
CA ASP A 105 -3.25 -1.44 3.68
C ASP A 105 -2.90 -2.73 4.44
N TYR A 106 -1.71 -3.26 4.16
CA TYR A 106 -1.12 -4.42 4.81
C TYR A 106 0.40 -4.25 4.89
N ILE A 107 0.99 -4.63 6.03
CA ILE A 107 2.45 -4.72 6.18
C ILE A 107 2.84 -6.20 6.25
N ILE A 108 3.57 -6.67 5.24
CA ILE A 108 4.03 -8.05 5.14
C ILE A 108 5.50 -8.10 5.55
N LYS A 109 5.78 -8.70 6.71
CA LYS A 109 7.15 -8.85 7.25
C LYS A 109 7.75 -10.23 7.00
N ASN A 110 6.92 -11.23 6.75
CA ASN A 110 7.33 -12.63 6.65
C ASN A 110 6.89 -13.25 5.33
N LYS A 111 7.78 -14.05 4.71
CA LYS A 111 7.49 -14.77 3.45
C LYS A 111 6.25 -15.67 3.54
N ASN A 112 6.00 -16.28 4.70
CA ASN A 112 4.83 -17.14 4.93
C ASN A 112 3.50 -16.37 4.85
N GLN A 113 3.52 -15.05 5.08
CA GLN A 113 2.35 -14.18 4.99
C GLN A 113 2.24 -13.49 3.63
N ALA A 114 3.23 -13.67 2.75
CA ALA A 114 3.32 -13.01 1.45
C ALA A 114 2.44 -13.64 0.36
N LYS A 115 1.64 -14.65 0.71
CA LYS A 115 0.60 -15.20 -0.15
C LYS A 115 -0.72 -15.20 0.61
N ARG A 116 -1.67 -14.39 0.14
CA ARG A 116 -3.00 -14.29 0.75
C ARG A 116 -4.08 -14.19 -0.32
N ASN A 117 -5.26 -14.64 0.05
CA ASN A 117 -6.47 -14.54 -0.73
C ASN A 117 -7.59 -14.11 0.22
N TYR A 118 -7.90 -12.82 0.20
CA TYR A 118 -8.99 -12.21 0.95
C TYR A 118 -10.22 -12.14 0.06
N ARG A 119 -11.35 -12.61 0.56
CA ARG A 119 -12.64 -12.58 -0.15
C ARG A 119 -13.68 -11.87 0.68
N ASN A 120 -14.49 -11.04 0.04
CA ASN A 120 -15.62 -10.32 0.60
C ASN A 120 -15.30 -9.58 1.90
N PHE A 121 -14.10 -9.01 2.00
CA PHE A 121 -13.75 -8.20 3.16
C PHE A 121 -14.23 -6.77 2.94
N ILE A 122 -14.56 -6.07 4.03
CA ILE A 122 -14.90 -4.66 4.01
C ILE A 122 -13.61 -3.88 4.17
N THR A 123 -13.44 -2.82 3.38
CA THR A 123 -12.22 -2.00 3.40
C THR A 123 -12.02 -1.32 4.76
N LYS A 124 -10.77 -1.31 5.23
CA LYS A 124 -10.41 -0.67 6.50
C LYS A 124 -10.76 0.82 6.52
N TYR A 125 -10.55 1.50 5.40
CA TYR A 125 -10.88 2.91 5.24
C TYR A 125 -12.01 3.09 4.22
N SER A 126 -12.93 4.00 4.54
CA SER A 126 -13.97 4.48 3.64
C SER A 126 -13.36 5.46 2.62
N LEU A 127 -13.80 5.38 1.36
CA LEU A 127 -13.49 6.38 0.36
C LEU A 127 -14.31 7.66 0.66
N LYS A 128 -13.64 8.78 0.88
CA LYS A 128 -14.27 10.06 1.23
C LYS A 128 -13.94 11.13 0.21
N ASP A 129 -14.95 11.87 -0.24
CA ASP A 129 -14.79 12.99 -1.18
C ASP A 129 -15.55 14.23 -0.70
N TYR A 130 -14.79 15.28 -0.35
CA TYR A 130 -15.33 16.56 0.12
C TYR A 130 -16.04 17.39 -0.94
N TYR A 131 -16.04 16.92 -2.20
CA TYR A 131 -16.68 17.60 -3.32
C TYR A 131 -17.92 16.87 -3.84
N ASN A 132 -18.36 15.83 -3.13
CA ASN A 132 -19.54 15.02 -3.45
C ASN A 132 -19.50 14.43 -4.87
N GLY A 133 -18.31 14.05 -5.32
CA GLY A 133 -18.05 13.52 -6.64
C GLY A 133 -18.02 11.99 -6.70
N LEU A 134 -18.53 11.25 -5.71
CA LEU A 134 -18.47 9.78 -5.75
C LEU A 134 -19.64 9.15 -6.49
N ARG A 135 -20.83 9.76 -6.44
CA ARG A 135 -22.03 9.23 -7.12
C ARG A 135 -21.85 9.18 -8.63
N ASN A 136 -22.23 8.05 -9.23
CA ASN A 136 -22.12 7.82 -10.67
C ASN A 136 -20.72 8.13 -11.24
N ASN A 137 -19.68 7.92 -10.45
CA ASN A 137 -18.31 8.19 -10.87
C ASN A 137 -17.56 6.89 -11.17
N LEU A 138 -16.69 6.93 -12.18
CA LEU A 138 -15.79 5.85 -12.51
C LEU A 138 -14.57 5.92 -11.60
N ILE A 139 -14.39 4.89 -10.78
CA ILE A 139 -13.21 4.76 -9.92
C ILE A 139 -12.28 3.68 -10.48
N TYR A 140 -10.98 3.86 -10.32
CA TYR A 140 -9.98 2.84 -10.61
C TYR A 140 -9.39 2.34 -9.31
N LEU A 141 -9.37 1.03 -9.12
CA LEU A 141 -8.74 0.39 -7.98
C LEU A 141 -7.48 -0.31 -8.44
N GLN A 142 -6.39 -0.08 -7.74
CA GLN A 142 -5.09 -0.66 -8.06
C GLN A 142 -4.43 -1.19 -6.81
N ILE A 143 -3.91 -2.42 -6.86
CA ILE A 143 -3.01 -2.92 -5.82
C ILE A 143 -1.64 -2.33 -6.10
N CYS A 144 -1.13 -1.56 -5.16
CA CYS A 144 0.24 -1.04 -5.19
C CYS A 144 1.00 -1.62 -4.01
N TYR A 145 2.31 -1.72 -4.13
CA TYR A 145 3.15 -2.17 -3.03
C TYR A 145 4.50 -1.48 -3.03
N LYS A 146 4.98 -1.17 -1.82
CA LYS A 146 6.26 -0.54 -1.59
C LYS A 146 7.23 -1.54 -0.99
N TYR A 147 8.30 -1.81 -1.72
CA TYR A 147 9.46 -2.55 -1.27
C TYR A 147 10.28 -1.69 -0.32
N MET A 148 10.41 -2.12 0.94
CA MET A 148 11.20 -1.41 1.95
C MET A 148 12.39 -2.28 2.37
N PRO A 149 13.62 -1.95 1.95
CA PRO A 149 14.79 -2.71 2.33
C PRO A 149 15.24 -2.43 3.77
N ILE A 150 16.14 -3.26 4.29
CA ILE A 150 16.93 -2.98 5.50
C ILE A 150 17.95 -1.88 5.17
N VAL A 151 18.64 -2.00 4.02
CA VAL A 151 19.62 -1.03 3.54
C VAL A 151 19.25 -0.52 2.14
N GLY A 152 19.26 0.80 1.98
CA GLY A 152 19.03 1.49 0.71
C GLY A 152 17.63 2.11 0.56
N PHE A 153 17.24 2.43 -0.67
CA PHE A 153 16.01 3.17 -0.94
C PHE A 153 14.78 2.27 -1.08
N SER A 154 13.64 2.78 -0.60
CA SER A 154 12.35 2.15 -0.85
C SER A 154 11.90 2.35 -2.28
N ARG A 155 11.22 1.36 -2.85
CA ARG A 155 10.75 1.36 -4.25
C ARG A 155 9.27 1.05 -4.29
N SER A 156 8.50 1.78 -5.08
CA SER A 156 7.07 1.56 -5.24
C SER A 156 6.79 0.87 -6.56
N TYR A 157 5.84 -0.05 -6.55
CA TYR A 157 5.45 -0.84 -7.70
C TYR A 157 3.93 -0.93 -7.79
N GLU A 158 3.49 -1.11 -9.02
CA GLU A 158 2.09 -1.19 -9.39
C GLU A 158 1.75 -2.62 -9.79
N GLY A 159 0.61 -3.11 -9.31
CA GLY A 159 0.05 -4.41 -9.64
C GLY A 159 -1.27 -4.28 -10.40
N ALA A 160 -2.15 -5.26 -10.20
CA ALA A 160 -3.44 -5.34 -10.87
C ALA A 160 -4.29 -4.08 -10.66
N LYS A 161 -4.90 -3.63 -11.77
CA LYS A 161 -5.75 -2.45 -11.83
C LYS A 161 -7.08 -2.81 -12.49
N ILE A 162 -8.17 -2.35 -11.90
CA ILE A 162 -9.53 -2.50 -12.43
C ILE A 162 -10.25 -1.16 -12.37
N SER A 163 -11.32 -1.02 -13.15
CA SER A 163 -12.26 0.09 -13.04
C SER A 163 -13.61 -0.41 -12.50
N TYR A 164 -14.33 0.47 -11.83
CA TYR A 164 -15.66 0.19 -11.29
C TYR A 164 -16.52 1.47 -11.32
N GLN A 165 -17.74 1.35 -11.81
CA GLN A 165 -18.70 2.46 -11.83
C GLN A 165 -19.46 2.48 -10.50
N LEU A 166 -19.32 3.57 -9.74
CA LEU A 166 -20.08 3.76 -8.51
C LEU A 166 -21.57 4.00 -8.82
N PRO A 167 -22.48 3.56 -7.94
CA PRO A 167 -23.91 3.75 -8.13
C PRO A 167 -24.31 5.24 -8.08
N PRO A 168 -25.40 5.62 -8.77
CA PRO A 168 -25.87 7.01 -8.81
C PRO A 168 -26.59 7.45 -7.53
N GLU A 169 -27.17 6.51 -6.80
CA GLU A 169 -28.02 6.77 -5.64
C GLU A 169 -27.31 6.49 -4.34
N TYR A 170 -27.66 7.26 -3.30
CA TYR A 170 -27.18 6.98 -1.95
C TYR A 170 -27.95 5.81 -1.35
N PHE A 171 -27.24 4.92 -0.69
CA PHE A 171 -27.80 3.81 0.05
C PHE A 171 -26.85 3.38 1.17
N ASP A 172 -27.40 2.73 2.19
CA ASP A 172 -26.62 2.13 3.27
C ASP A 172 -27.10 0.71 3.52
N ALA A 173 -26.25 -0.27 3.19
CA ALA A 173 -26.49 -1.69 3.45
C ALA A 173 -25.68 -2.20 4.65
N LEU A 174 -24.94 -1.32 5.35
CA LEU A 174 -24.22 -1.68 6.56
C LEU A 174 -25.13 -1.59 7.79
N PRO A 175 -24.86 -2.39 8.85
CA PRO A 175 -25.60 -2.27 10.10
C PRO A 175 -25.50 -0.86 10.70
N SER A 176 -26.53 -0.43 11.43
CA SER A 176 -26.55 0.86 12.14
C SER A 176 -25.35 1.07 13.06
N ASN A 177 -24.81 -0.02 13.61
CA ASN A 177 -23.69 0.00 14.54
C ASN A 177 -22.32 0.02 13.82
N TYR A 178 -22.30 -0.02 12.48
CA TYR A 178 -21.07 0.09 11.73
C TYR A 178 -20.51 1.52 11.87
N PRO A 179 -19.27 1.67 12.36
CA PRO A 179 -18.75 2.98 12.66
C PRO A 179 -18.63 3.84 11.38
N LEU A 180 -19.15 5.07 11.42
CA LEU A 180 -18.97 6.08 10.37
C LEU A 180 -17.50 6.54 10.24
N TYR A 181 -16.69 6.18 11.23
CA TYR A 181 -15.28 6.50 11.30
C TYR A 181 -14.56 5.33 11.95
N TYR A 182 -13.62 4.72 11.26
CA TYR A 182 -12.68 3.82 11.91
C TYR A 182 -11.68 4.69 12.68
N PRO A 183 -11.71 4.74 14.03
CA PRO A 183 -10.55 5.26 14.74
C PRO A 183 -9.39 4.32 14.45
N ASP A 184 -8.27 4.88 14.01
CA ASP A 184 -7.00 4.13 14.00
C ASP A 184 -6.80 3.58 15.42
N LYS A 185 -6.95 2.27 15.58
CA LYS A 185 -6.64 1.58 16.85
C LYS A 185 -5.15 1.36 16.95
#